data_AF-A0A967MD49-F1
#
_entry.id   AF-A0A967MD49-F1
#
_cell.length_a   1.000
_cell.length_b   1.000
_cell.length_c   1.000
_cell.angle_alpha   90.00
_cell.angle_beta   90.00
_cell.angle_gamma   90.00
#
_symmetry.space_group_name_H-M   'P 1'
#
loop_
_entity.id
_entity.type
_entity.pdbx_description
1 polymer ?
#
loop_
_entity_poly.entity_id
_entity_poly.type
_entity_poly.pdbx_seq_one_letter_code
_entity_poly.pdbx_strand_id
1 'polypeptide(L)'
;MRASRGRTTVSALALAVGVWWLSGCAGWPSEEPQGPPVGATPETHDAASLVAYAHWVHTLSPKALDHLYYRLLAENSPTRPIRLAVALSHPEAPFRDVELARQLLDGYLRRPHLETRCCREFAAFLRSTLDAHDSHERTRERLARLREAHAALEREATALRASAEEERAHRIRLERQIEALKAIEMDLNAAERRAQSVVR
;
A
#
# COMPACT_ATOMS: atom_id res chain seq x y z
N MET A 1 -1.81 -47.80 47.04
CA MET A 1 -3.01 -47.06 47.46
C MET A 1 -2.83 -45.57 47.21
N ARG A 2 -3.57 -45.02 46.23
CA ARG A 2 -4.08 -43.64 46.05
C ARG A 2 -4.12 -43.33 44.56
N ALA A 3 -5.29 -43.59 43.99
CA ALA A 3 -5.70 -43.13 42.67
C ALA A 3 -6.11 -41.66 42.77
N SER A 4 -5.52 -40.77 41.96
CA SER A 4 -6.07 -39.44 41.72
C SER A 4 -6.89 -39.49 40.43
N ARG A 5 -8.18 -39.18 40.60
CA ARG A 5 -9.20 -39.17 39.56
C ARG A 5 -9.04 -37.93 38.68
N GLY A 6 -9.04 -38.14 37.37
CA GLY A 6 -9.25 -37.09 36.38
C GLY A 6 -10.65 -36.48 36.50
N ARG A 7 -10.74 -35.17 36.28
CA ARG A 7 -11.99 -34.48 36.00
C ARG A 7 -11.90 -33.89 34.60
N THR A 8 -12.66 -34.54 33.73
CA THR A 8 -13.14 -34.06 32.44
C THR A 8 -14.11 -32.91 32.65
N THR A 9 -13.88 -31.77 32.01
CA THR A 9 -14.93 -30.79 31.71
C THR A 9 -15.16 -30.81 30.21
N VAL A 10 -16.29 -31.40 29.83
CA VAL A 10 -16.84 -31.46 28.48
C VAL A 10 -17.44 -30.10 28.17
N SER A 11 -16.85 -29.37 27.22
CA SER A 11 -17.48 -28.18 26.65
C SER A 11 -18.60 -28.61 25.72
N ALA A 12 -19.82 -28.32 26.14
CA ALA A 12 -21.04 -28.58 25.40
C ALA A 12 -21.09 -27.77 24.11
N LEU A 13 -21.33 -28.48 23.00
CA LEU A 13 -21.87 -27.97 21.75
C LEU A 13 -23.16 -27.20 22.02
N ALA A 14 -23.21 -25.95 21.55
CA ALA A 14 -24.46 -25.27 21.23
C ALA A 14 -24.42 -24.89 19.76
N LEU A 15 -24.96 -25.79 18.93
CA LEU A 15 -25.40 -25.53 17.58
C LEU A 15 -26.55 -24.52 17.64
N ALA A 16 -26.35 -23.34 17.08
CA ALA A 16 -27.44 -22.46 16.66
C ALA A 16 -27.25 -22.16 15.17
N VAL A 17 -27.81 -23.06 14.36
CA VAL A 17 -28.08 -22.86 12.94
C VAL A 17 -29.16 -21.79 12.84
N GLY A 18 -28.77 -20.58 12.44
CA GLY A 18 -29.65 -19.47 12.13
C GLY A 18 -29.61 -19.17 10.65
N VAL A 19 -30.44 -19.88 9.89
CA VAL A 19 -30.76 -19.60 8.49
C VAL A 19 -31.35 -18.19 8.39
N TRP A 20 -30.57 -17.25 7.86
CA TRP A 20 -31.06 -15.98 7.31
C TRP A 20 -30.61 -15.90 5.85
N TRP A 21 -31.22 -16.76 5.04
CA TRP A 21 -31.33 -16.57 3.61
C TRP A 21 -32.79 -16.22 3.32
N LEU A 22 -32.98 -15.17 2.52
CA LEU A 22 -34.21 -14.79 1.82
C LEU A 22 -35.25 -14.01 2.63
N SER A 23 -35.05 -12.70 2.76
CA SER A 23 -36.05 -11.75 2.26
C SER A 23 -35.42 -10.38 2.04
N GLY A 24 -35.75 -9.73 0.91
CA GLY A 24 -35.47 -8.31 0.71
C GLY A 24 -34.27 -7.97 -0.14
N CYS A 25 -34.17 -8.49 -1.37
CA CYS A 25 -33.73 -7.64 -2.48
C CYS A 25 -34.78 -6.55 -2.69
N ALA A 26 -34.88 -5.62 -1.74
CA ALA A 26 -35.49 -4.34 -1.99
C ALA A 26 -34.63 -3.72 -3.08
N GLY A 27 -35.23 -3.53 -4.25
CA GLY A 27 -34.58 -2.88 -5.37
C GLY A 27 -33.92 -1.61 -4.87
N TRP A 28 -32.59 -1.65 -4.82
CA TRP A 28 -31.81 -0.43 -4.73
C TRP A 28 -32.38 0.46 -5.83
N PRO A 29 -32.84 1.68 -5.53
CA PRO A 29 -33.25 2.56 -6.60
C PRO A 29 -32.06 2.59 -7.55
N SER A 30 -32.29 2.08 -8.76
CA SER A 30 -31.50 2.52 -9.88
C SER A 30 -31.84 4.00 -9.96
N GLU A 31 -31.12 4.80 -9.17
CA GLU A 31 -30.89 6.18 -9.52
C GLU A 31 -30.24 6.06 -10.89
N GLU A 32 -31.10 6.13 -11.92
CA GLU A 32 -30.67 6.53 -13.23
C GLU A 32 -29.74 7.72 -12.98
N PRO A 33 -28.48 7.64 -13.43
CA PRO A 33 -27.54 8.70 -13.18
C PRO A 33 -28.19 9.97 -13.70
N GLN A 34 -28.59 10.84 -12.76
CA GLN A 34 -29.18 12.12 -13.10
C GLN A 34 -28.21 12.74 -14.10
N GLY A 35 -28.75 13.11 -15.26
CA GLY A 35 -27.97 13.76 -16.30
C GLY A 35 -27.13 14.89 -15.71
N PRO A 36 -26.03 15.27 -16.36
CA PRO A 36 -25.16 16.31 -15.84
C PRO A 36 -25.99 17.52 -15.40
N PRO A 37 -25.68 18.15 -14.24
CA PRO A 37 -26.49 19.23 -13.66
C PRO A 37 -26.75 20.32 -14.70
N VAL A 38 -27.88 21.02 -14.60
CA VAL A 38 -28.24 22.15 -15.50
C VAL A 38 -27.09 23.17 -15.49
N GLY A 39 -26.25 23.18 -16.53
CA GLY A 39 -24.98 23.94 -16.63
C GLY A 39 -23.74 23.11 -16.99
N ALA A 40 -23.81 21.78 -16.87
CA ALA A 40 -22.84 20.80 -17.38
C ALA A 40 -23.36 20.14 -18.67
N THR A 41 -24.17 20.86 -19.44
CA THR A 41 -24.57 20.41 -20.78
C THR A 41 -23.33 20.40 -21.71
N PRO A 42 -23.23 19.43 -22.63
CA PRO A 42 -22.03 19.22 -23.47
C PRO A 42 -21.63 20.36 -24.41
N GLU A 43 -22.47 21.40 -24.52
CA GLU A 43 -22.44 22.37 -25.62
C GLU A 43 -21.82 23.72 -25.25
N THR A 44 -21.57 23.99 -23.97
CA THR A 44 -21.00 25.27 -23.55
C THR A 44 -19.48 25.20 -23.48
N HIS A 45 -18.82 25.99 -24.34
CA HIS A 45 -17.35 26.19 -24.37
C HIS A 45 -16.82 27.04 -23.21
N ASP A 46 -17.44 26.93 -22.04
CA ASP A 46 -17.13 27.72 -20.85
C ASP A 46 -16.30 26.92 -19.84
N ALA A 47 -15.35 27.60 -19.19
CA ALA A 47 -14.52 27.01 -18.15
C ALA A 47 -15.35 26.58 -16.93
N ALA A 48 -16.42 27.32 -16.59
CA ALA A 48 -17.29 26.95 -15.47
C ALA A 48 -17.95 25.58 -15.68
N SER A 49 -18.40 25.29 -16.90
CA SER A 49 -18.96 23.98 -17.26
C SER A 49 -17.94 22.86 -17.17
N LEU A 50 -16.67 23.11 -17.55
CA LEU A 50 -15.59 22.11 -17.42
C LEU A 50 -15.21 21.84 -15.96
N VAL A 51 -15.21 22.87 -15.11
CA VAL A 51 -14.99 22.73 -13.67
C VAL A 51 -16.14 21.97 -13.02
N ALA A 52 -17.39 22.32 -13.34
CA ALA A 52 -18.58 21.61 -12.87
C ALA A 52 -18.58 20.15 -13.32
N TYR A 53 -18.17 19.89 -14.56
CA TYR A 53 -17.99 18.53 -15.07
C TYR A 53 -16.94 17.75 -14.29
N ALA A 54 -15.76 18.34 -14.04
CA ALA A 54 -14.72 17.69 -13.26
C ALA A 54 -15.19 17.35 -11.84
N HIS A 55 -15.91 18.28 -11.20
CA HIS A 55 -16.50 18.04 -9.89
C HIS A 55 -17.54 16.91 -9.93
N TRP A 56 -18.43 16.91 -10.93
CA TRP A 56 -19.42 15.85 -11.10
C TRP A 56 -18.78 14.48 -11.30
N VAL A 57 -17.73 14.37 -12.12
CA VAL A 57 -16.99 13.11 -12.31
C VAL A 57 -16.46 12.56 -11.00
N HIS A 58 -15.99 13.41 -10.08
CA HIS A 58 -15.53 13.00 -8.75
C HIS A 58 -16.63 12.46 -7.83
N THR A 59 -17.90 12.72 -8.14
CA THR A 59 -19.04 12.19 -7.36
C THR A 59 -19.59 10.87 -7.92
N LEU A 60 -19.07 10.40 -9.06
CA LEU A 60 -19.57 9.22 -9.74
C LEU A 60 -19.02 7.92 -9.13
N SER A 61 -19.90 6.91 -9.07
CA SER A 61 -19.48 5.54 -8.76
C SER A 61 -18.63 4.94 -9.89
N PRO A 62 -17.80 3.92 -9.61
CA PRO A 62 -16.99 3.24 -10.63
C PRO A 62 -17.81 2.71 -11.83
N LYS A 63 -19.04 2.22 -11.58
CA LYS A 63 -19.95 1.78 -12.64
C LYS A 63 -20.43 2.95 -13.50
N ALA A 64 -20.77 4.08 -12.89
CA ALA A 64 -21.21 5.27 -13.62
C ALA A 64 -20.06 5.88 -14.44
N LEU A 65 -18.84 5.84 -13.93
CA LEU A 65 -17.63 6.21 -14.67
C LEU A 65 -17.43 5.37 -15.93
N ASP A 66 -17.69 4.07 -15.86
CA ASP A 66 -17.57 3.16 -17.02
C ASP A 66 -18.56 3.52 -18.13
N HIS A 67 -19.82 3.76 -17.76
CA HIS A 67 -20.84 4.23 -18.70
C HIS A 67 -20.48 5.59 -19.32
N LEU A 68 -19.98 6.52 -18.49
CA LEU A 68 -19.51 7.82 -18.94
C LEU A 68 -18.38 7.68 -19.97
N TYR A 69 -17.41 6.79 -19.72
CA TYR A 69 -16.27 6.56 -20.61
C TYR A 69 -16.72 6.13 -22.01
N TYR A 70 -17.57 5.09 -22.12
CA TYR A 70 -18.09 4.65 -23.41
C TYR A 70 -18.91 5.73 -24.13
N ARG A 71 -19.70 6.51 -23.37
CA ARG A 71 -20.43 7.65 -23.93
C ARG A 71 -19.49 8.71 -24.52
N LEU A 72 -18.40 9.04 -23.82
CA LEU A 72 -17.40 10.01 -24.27
C LEU A 72 -16.62 9.52 -25.50
N LEU A 73 -16.42 8.21 -25.66
CA LEU A 73 -15.77 7.67 -26.85
C LEU A 73 -16.59 7.91 -28.11
N ALA A 74 -17.91 7.78 -28.02
CA ALA A 74 -18.85 8.02 -29.12
C ALA A 74 -19.19 9.50 -29.33
N GLU A 75 -18.85 10.37 -28.38
CA GLU A 75 -19.16 11.79 -28.44
C GLU A 75 -18.30 12.51 -29.49
N ASN A 76 -18.90 13.38 -30.31
CA ASN A 76 -18.19 14.23 -31.25
C ASN A 76 -18.27 15.69 -30.79
N SER A 77 -17.47 16.02 -29.78
CA SER A 77 -17.38 17.36 -29.20
C SER A 77 -15.94 17.86 -29.17
N PRO A 78 -15.67 19.16 -29.42
CA PRO A 78 -14.33 19.73 -29.31
C PRO A 78 -13.75 19.62 -27.89
N THR A 79 -14.61 19.65 -26.86
CA THR A 79 -14.18 19.52 -25.45
C THR A 79 -14.03 18.07 -25.00
N ARG A 80 -14.36 17.09 -25.86
CA ARG A 80 -14.26 15.66 -25.58
C ARG A 80 -12.87 15.26 -25.07
N PRO A 81 -11.72 15.70 -25.65
CA PRO A 81 -10.40 15.32 -25.14
C PRO A 81 -10.19 15.73 -23.68
N ILE A 82 -10.67 16.91 -23.29
CA ILE A 82 -10.61 17.40 -21.91
C ILE A 82 -11.49 16.54 -21.00
N ARG A 83 -12.75 16.34 -21.38
CA ARG A 83 -13.72 15.57 -20.58
C ARG A 83 -13.32 14.11 -20.41
N LEU A 84 -12.71 13.54 -21.44
CA LEU A 84 -12.15 12.20 -21.42
C LEU A 84 -10.89 12.13 -20.56
N ALA A 85 -9.99 13.11 -20.65
CA ALA A 85 -8.81 13.18 -19.79
C ALA A 85 -9.19 13.25 -18.29
N VAL A 86 -10.23 14.01 -17.94
CA VAL A 86 -10.77 14.04 -16.56
C VAL A 86 -11.23 12.65 -16.12
N ALA A 87 -12.05 11.96 -16.91
CA ALA A 87 -12.53 10.62 -16.57
C ALA A 87 -11.39 9.59 -16.46
N LEU A 88 -10.44 9.61 -17.41
CA LEU A 88 -9.26 8.74 -17.43
C LEU A 88 -8.31 9.00 -16.24
N SER A 89 -8.31 10.21 -15.70
CA SER A 89 -7.47 10.57 -14.55
C SER A 89 -8.07 10.20 -13.19
N HIS A 90 -9.34 9.78 -13.15
CA HIS A 90 -10.04 9.51 -11.91
C HIS A 90 -9.41 8.32 -11.15
N PRO A 91 -9.11 8.45 -9.85
CA PRO A 91 -8.36 7.42 -9.10
C PRO A 91 -9.12 6.09 -8.98
N GLU A 92 -10.45 6.14 -8.93
CA GLU A 92 -11.30 4.94 -8.80
C GLU A 92 -11.85 4.43 -10.13
N ALA A 93 -11.44 5.01 -11.27
CA ALA A 93 -11.89 4.54 -12.57
C ALA A 93 -11.26 3.18 -12.91
N PRO A 94 -12.05 2.17 -13.32
CA PRO A 94 -11.52 0.86 -13.72
C PRO A 94 -10.67 0.92 -15.00
N PHE A 95 -10.87 1.95 -15.82
CA PHE A 95 -10.16 2.24 -17.06
C PHE A 95 -9.13 3.37 -16.90
N ARG A 96 -8.69 3.66 -15.67
CA ARG A 96 -7.76 4.76 -15.38
C ARG A 96 -6.49 4.64 -16.23
N ASP A 97 -6.21 5.69 -17.00
CA ASP A 97 -5.01 5.81 -17.82
C ASP A 97 -4.54 7.27 -17.85
N VAL A 98 -3.63 7.59 -16.93
CA VAL A 98 -3.10 8.95 -16.76
C VAL A 98 -2.21 9.34 -17.95
N GLU A 99 -1.53 8.40 -18.60
CA GLU A 99 -0.69 8.68 -19.75
C GLU A 99 -1.53 9.01 -21.00
N LEU A 100 -2.62 8.29 -21.21
CA LEU A 100 -3.57 8.63 -22.26
C LEU A 100 -4.25 9.98 -21.96
N ALA A 101 -4.64 10.25 -20.72
CA ALA A 101 -5.18 11.55 -20.32
C ALA A 101 -4.21 12.70 -20.65
N ARG A 102 -2.93 12.51 -20.33
CA ARG A 102 -1.82 13.41 -20.69
C ARG A 102 -1.71 13.64 -22.19
N GLN A 103 -1.69 12.57 -22.98
CA GLN A 103 -1.59 12.65 -24.44
C GLN A 103 -2.78 13.39 -25.07
N LEU A 104 -4.00 13.17 -24.55
CA LEU A 104 -5.20 13.88 -25.00
C LEU A 104 -5.09 15.38 -24.72
N LEU A 105 -4.61 15.77 -23.55
CA LEU A 105 -4.42 17.18 -23.20
C LEU A 105 -3.30 17.83 -24.01
N ASP A 106 -2.18 17.13 -24.25
CA ASP A 106 -1.10 17.63 -25.10
C ASP A 106 -1.57 17.82 -26.55
N GLY A 107 -2.32 16.85 -27.07
CA GLY A 107 -2.95 16.93 -28.39
C GLY A 107 -3.91 18.11 -28.51
N TYR A 108 -4.68 18.38 -27.46
CA TYR A 108 -5.58 19.54 -27.39
C TYR A 108 -4.80 20.87 -27.37
N LEU A 109 -3.77 20.97 -26.52
CA LEU A 109 -2.98 22.20 -26.35
C LEU A 109 -2.15 22.57 -27.61
N ARG A 110 -1.78 21.58 -28.43
CA ARG A 110 -1.05 21.79 -29.70
C ARG A 110 -1.91 22.36 -30.84
N ARG A 111 -3.22 22.52 -30.66
CA ARG A 111 -4.15 23.05 -31.68
C ARG A 111 -4.70 24.44 -31.29
N PRO A 112 -3.86 25.49 -31.22
CA PRO A 112 -4.24 26.76 -30.60
C PRO A 112 -5.30 27.58 -31.35
N HIS A 113 -5.53 27.31 -32.64
CA HIS A 113 -6.38 28.13 -33.51
C HIS A 113 -7.85 27.70 -33.59
N LEU A 114 -8.21 26.56 -32.99
CA LEU A 114 -9.53 25.94 -33.17
C LEU A 114 -10.44 26.04 -31.93
N GLU A 115 -9.92 26.55 -30.81
CA GLU A 115 -10.52 26.34 -29.49
C GLU A 115 -10.55 27.62 -28.64
N THR A 116 -11.53 27.71 -27.74
CA THR A 116 -11.65 28.86 -26.84
C THR A 116 -10.47 28.92 -25.87
N ARG A 117 -10.01 30.15 -25.56
CA ARG A 117 -8.91 30.40 -24.63
C ARG A 117 -9.15 29.73 -23.27
N CYS A 118 -10.38 29.80 -22.76
CA CYS A 118 -10.77 29.25 -21.48
C CYS A 118 -10.58 27.72 -21.40
N CYS A 119 -10.98 26.99 -22.45
CA CYS A 119 -10.79 25.53 -22.49
C CYS A 119 -9.30 25.15 -22.56
N ARG A 120 -8.48 25.95 -23.26
CA ARG A 120 -7.02 25.75 -23.30
C ARG A 120 -6.36 25.99 -21.94
N GLU A 121 -6.72 27.07 -21.26
CA GLU A 121 -6.19 27.36 -19.92
C GLU A 121 -6.59 26.27 -18.92
N PHE A 122 -7.83 25.78 -18.98
CA PHE A 122 -8.28 24.65 -18.17
C PHE A 122 -7.53 23.35 -18.50
N ALA A 123 -7.30 23.04 -19.79
CA ALA A 123 -6.53 21.87 -20.20
C ALA A 123 -5.07 21.94 -19.71
N ALA A 124 -4.45 23.13 -19.78
CA ALA A 124 -3.10 23.35 -19.26
C ALA A 124 -3.03 23.20 -17.74
N PHE A 125 -4.03 23.74 -17.03
CA PHE A 125 -4.18 23.54 -15.59
C PHE A 125 -4.30 22.06 -15.24
N LEU A 126 -5.24 21.34 -15.86
CA LEU A 126 -5.42 19.91 -15.63
C LEU A 126 -4.15 19.12 -15.92
N ARG A 127 -3.44 19.43 -17.01
CA ARG A 127 -2.16 18.78 -17.32
C ARG A 127 -1.13 18.97 -16.20
N SER A 128 -0.98 20.20 -15.72
CA SER A 128 -0.07 20.49 -14.61
C SER A 128 -0.46 19.75 -13.32
N THR A 129 -1.76 19.58 -13.05
CA THR A 129 -2.27 18.84 -11.90
C THR A 129 -1.94 17.35 -12.01
N LEU A 130 -2.08 16.74 -13.19
CA LEU A 130 -1.70 15.34 -13.42
C LEU A 130 -0.19 15.12 -13.21
N ASP A 131 0.64 16.05 -13.66
CA ASP A 131 2.09 15.98 -13.48
C ASP A 131 2.51 16.14 -12.01
N ALA A 132 1.86 17.05 -11.28
CA ALA A 132 2.06 17.20 -9.84
C ALA A 132 1.63 15.94 -9.07
N HIS A 133 0.48 15.36 -9.42
CA HIS A 133 -0.04 14.17 -8.74
C HIS A 133 0.87 12.95 -8.95
N ASP A 134 1.33 12.70 -10.18
CA ASP A 134 2.29 11.63 -10.48
C ASP A 134 3.63 11.82 -9.73
N SER A 135 4.13 13.05 -9.66
CA SER A 135 5.32 13.37 -8.85
C SER A 135 5.11 13.04 -7.36
N HIS A 136 3.93 13.34 -6.82
CA HIS A 136 3.58 13.04 -5.44
C HIS A 136 3.47 11.53 -5.20
N GLU A 137 2.82 10.78 -6.10
CA GLU A 137 2.71 9.32 -5.99
C GLU A 137 4.09 8.65 -6.07
N ARG A 138 4.94 9.04 -7.01
CA ARG A 138 6.34 8.55 -7.08
C ARG A 138 7.12 8.84 -5.80
N THR A 139 6.90 10.02 -5.22
CA THR A 139 7.52 10.40 -3.94
C THR A 139 7.01 9.53 -2.79
N ARG A 140 5.70 9.24 -2.74
CA ARG A 140 5.09 8.35 -1.74
C ARG A 140 5.62 6.92 -1.87
N GLU A 141 5.69 6.38 -3.09
CA GLU A 141 6.27 5.07 -3.34
C GLU A 141 7.73 5.01 -2.91
N ARG A 142 8.52 6.04 -3.24
CA ARG A 142 9.92 6.13 -2.80
C ARG A 142 10.05 6.13 -1.29
N LEU A 143 9.19 6.89 -0.58
CA LEU A 143 9.16 6.92 0.88
C LEU A 143 8.75 5.57 1.48
N ALA A 144 7.79 4.86 0.87
CA ALA A 144 7.40 3.53 1.31
C ALA A 144 8.58 2.54 1.20
N ARG A 145 9.28 2.52 0.05
CA ARG A 145 10.47 1.68 -0.14
C ARG A 145 11.60 2.01 0.84
N LEU A 146 11.82 3.29 1.13
CA LEU A 146 12.82 3.71 2.12
C LEU A 146 12.47 3.24 3.54
N ARG A 147 11.19 3.29 3.92
CA ARG A 147 10.73 2.78 5.22
C ARG A 147 10.90 1.27 5.34
N GLU A 148 10.58 0.52 4.29
CA GLU A 148 10.78 -0.93 4.25
C GLU A 148 12.26 -1.30 4.36
N ALA A 149 13.13 -0.59 3.61
CA ALA A 149 14.57 -0.77 3.69
C ALA A 149 15.12 -0.45 5.08
N HIS A 150 14.66 0.63 5.71
CA HIS A 150 15.04 0.99 7.08
C HIS A 150 14.63 -0.11 8.08
N ALA A 151 13.39 -0.60 8.01
CA ALA A 151 12.91 -1.67 8.87
C ALA A 151 13.65 -3.01 8.64
N ALA A 152 14.17 -3.25 7.44
CA ALA A 152 15.02 -4.41 7.16
C ALA A 152 16.41 -4.24 7.81
N LEU A 153 17.02 -3.06 7.67
CA LEU A 153 18.31 -2.74 8.28
C LEU A 153 18.26 -2.77 9.81
N GLU A 154 17.18 -2.30 10.43
CA GLU A 154 16.99 -2.41 11.88
C GLU A 154 16.95 -3.86 12.34
N ARG A 155 16.23 -4.73 11.62
CA ARG A 155 16.18 -6.16 11.92
C ARG A 155 17.56 -6.80 11.81
N GLU A 156 18.30 -6.51 10.75
CA GLU A 156 19.67 -6.99 10.57
C GLU A 156 20.61 -6.50 11.69
N ALA A 157 20.53 -5.21 12.04
CA ALA A 157 21.32 -4.65 13.12
C ALA A 157 21.01 -5.31 14.47
N THR A 158 19.73 -5.63 14.75
CA THR A 158 19.38 -6.35 15.98
C THR A 158 19.90 -7.79 15.99
N ALA A 159 19.84 -8.49 14.85
CA ALA A 159 20.37 -9.86 14.73
C ALA A 159 21.90 -9.89 14.90
N LEU A 160 22.61 -8.94 14.30
CA LEU A 160 24.07 -8.82 14.46
C LEU A 160 24.47 -8.51 15.90
N ARG A 161 23.71 -7.66 16.61
CA ARG A 161 23.95 -7.40 18.04
C ARG A 161 23.76 -8.66 18.89
N ALA A 162 22.70 -9.42 18.64
CA ALA A 162 22.46 -10.68 19.34
C ALA A 162 23.60 -11.69 19.08
N SER A 163 24.02 -11.85 17.83
CA SER A 163 25.14 -12.72 17.46
C SER A 163 26.44 -12.30 18.16
N ALA A 164 26.74 -11.00 18.22
CA ALA A 164 27.92 -10.49 18.89
C ALA A 164 27.89 -10.71 20.41
N GLU A 165 26.71 -10.65 21.04
CA GLU A 165 26.52 -10.97 22.46
C GLU A 165 26.72 -12.47 22.74
N GLU A 166 26.21 -13.34 21.87
CA GLU A 166 26.42 -14.79 21.95
C GLU A 166 27.92 -15.15 21.83
N GLU A 167 28.63 -14.55 20.87
CA GLU A 167 30.07 -14.75 20.71
C GLU A 167 30.86 -14.30 21.95
N ARG A 168 30.51 -13.13 22.52
CA ARG A 168 31.14 -12.65 23.77
C ARG A 168 30.89 -13.61 24.92
N ALA A 169 29.67 -14.11 25.08
CA ALA A 169 29.33 -15.08 26.11
C ALA A 169 30.08 -16.41 25.91
N HIS A 170 30.22 -16.86 24.67
CA HIS A 170 30.99 -18.05 24.32
C HIS A 170 32.47 -17.88 24.66
N ARG A 171 33.07 -16.72 24.32
CA ARG A 171 34.46 -16.40 24.65
C ARG A 171 34.73 -16.43 26.14
N ILE A 172 33.87 -15.78 26.93
CA ILE A 172 33.98 -15.78 28.40
C ILE A 172 33.89 -17.21 28.96
N ARG A 173 33.02 -18.05 28.39
CA ARG A 173 32.91 -19.46 28.80
C ARG A 173 34.19 -20.23 28.50
N LEU A 174 34.78 -20.07 27.32
CA LEU A 174 36.03 -20.72 26.95
C LEU A 174 37.20 -20.26 27.83
N GLU A 175 37.29 -18.96 28.12
CA GLU A 175 38.31 -18.42 29.03
C GLU A 175 38.23 -19.08 30.42
N ARG A 176 37.03 -19.22 30.97
CA ARG A 176 36.82 -19.94 32.24
C ARG A 176 37.22 -21.42 32.17
N GLN A 177 36.96 -22.09 31.06
CA GLN A 177 37.37 -23.49 30.87
C GLN A 177 38.88 -23.63 30.79
N ILE A 178 39.55 -22.71 30.08
CA ILE A 178 41.02 -22.68 30.00
C ILE A 178 41.62 -22.45 31.39
N GLU A 179 41.07 -21.51 32.18
CA GLU A 179 41.53 -21.28 33.56
C GLU A 179 41.33 -22.51 34.45
N ALA A 180 40.19 -23.20 34.34
CA ALA A 180 39.94 -24.42 35.09
C ALA A 180 40.91 -25.56 34.71
N LEU A 181 41.21 -25.73 33.42
CA LEU A 181 42.18 -26.72 32.95
C LEU A 181 43.60 -26.40 33.46
N LYS A 182 44.01 -25.14 33.44
CA LYS A 182 45.29 -24.69 34.01
C LYS A 182 45.39 -24.99 35.51
N ALA A 183 44.31 -24.78 36.27
CA ALA A 183 44.29 -25.10 37.69
C ALA A 183 44.48 -26.61 37.94
N ILE A 184 43.77 -27.45 37.18
CA ILE A 184 43.92 -28.91 37.27
C ILE A 184 45.35 -29.35 36.91
N GLU A 185 45.93 -28.78 35.85
CA GLU A 185 47.32 -29.07 35.45
C GLU A 185 48.32 -28.68 36.54
N MET A 186 48.13 -27.53 37.19
CA MET A 186 48.95 -27.11 38.33
C MET A 186 48.83 -28.07 39.52
N ASP A 187 47.62 -28.51 39.85
CA ASP A 187 47.36 -29.45 40.95
C ASP A 187 48.00 -30.82 40.68
N LEU A 188 47.88 -31.33 39.45
CA LEU A 188 48.53 -32.57 39.02
C LEU A 188 50.06 -32.47 39.12
N ASN A 189 50.64 -31.39 38.57
CA ASN A 189 52.09 -31.14 38.67
C ASN A 189 52.56 -31.04 40.12
N ALA A 190 51.78 -30.43 41.01
CA ALA A 190 52.10 -30.36 42.43
C ALA A 190 52.04 -31.75 43.10
N ALA A 191 51.05 -32.58 42.76
CA ALA A 191 50.94 -33.94 43.26
C ALA A 191 52.10 -34.84 42.80
N GLU A 192 52.50 -34.75 41.53
CA GLU A 192 53.64 -35.49 40.99
C GLU A 192 54.96 -35.12 41.71
N ARG A 193 55.20 -33.83 41.94
CA ARG A 193 56.38 -33.38 42.71
C ARG A 193 56.39 -33.94 44.13
N ARG A 194 55.23 -33.97 44.80
CA ARG A 194 55.11 -34.59 46.13
C ARG A 194 55.40 -36.08 46.07
N ALA A 195 54.85 -36.81 45.11
CA ALA A 195 55.11 -38.24 44.95
C ALA A 195 56.61 -38.53 44.71
N GLN A 196 57.27 -37.74 43.85
CA GLN A 196 58.72 -37.88 43.59
C GLN A 196 59.57 -37.59 44.82
N SER A 197 59.14 -36.70 45.71
CA SER A 197 59.85 -36.40 46.96
C SER A 197 59.77 -37.51 48.02
N VAL A 198 58.74 -38.38 47.96
CA VAL A 198 58.57 -39.51 48.90
C VAL A 198 59.39 -40.74 48.49
N VAL A 199 59.73 -40.86 47.21
CA VAL A 199 60.49 -42.01 46.67
C VAL A 199 62.01 -41.83 46.80
N ARG A 200 62.49 -40.62 47.15
CA ARG A 200 63.90 -40.32 47.42
C ARG A 200 64.22 -40.39 48.91
#